data_AF-X1DSB4-F1
#
_entry.id   AF-X1DSB4-F1
#
_cell.length_a   1.000
_cell.length_b   1.000
_cell.length_c   1.000
_cell.angle_alpha   90.00
_cell.angle_beta   90.00
_cell.angle_gamma   90.00
#
_symmetry.space_group_name_H-M   'P 1'
#
loop_
_entity.id
_entity.type
_entity.pdbx_description
1 polymer ?
#
loop_
_entity_poly.entity_id
_entity_poly.type
_entity_poly.pdbx_seq_one_letter_code
_entity_poly.pdbx_strand_id
1 'polypeptide(L)'
;PDFRDDRNRLEVFQSGGSPEMAEFNVEYGKIAKDFGSNSAEVKLWRLEHSDFTNWAIESWDWEGTGEYKGIEYYQLQIKWRDIEAEYAEIEGTEARTDFLAAHSDFRDDRNRMKAMDAEFPETLIEDWVGWYAESRSDYEDDWWLMEHPEFYKAMYDLGIWTEPRDFSKVPTREVWNLYQTYLGLPSGTPRYDFRAKHPELDAWLVLKFGYKPIKERGEKEAEPTPWEEAQEVKRFQELFK
;
A
#
# COMPACT_ATOMS: atom_id res chain seq x y z
N PRO A 1 -22.80 -25.65 31.92
CA PRO A 1 -23.08 -25.14 30.55
C PRO A 1 -24.47 -24.49 30.45
N ASP A 2 -25.50 -25.04 31.09
CA ASP A 2 -26.89 -24.64 30.77
C ASP A 2 -27.42 -23.32 31.35
N PHE A 3 -27.13 -22.95 32.61
CA PHE A 3 -27.90 -21.85 33.22
C PHE A 3 -27.72 -20.48 32.53
N ARG A 4 -26.50 -20.15 32.09
CA ARG A 4 -26.24 -18.87 31.39
C ARG A 4 -26.84 -18.88 29.99
N ASP A 5 -26.72 -19.99 29.27
CA ASP A 5 -27.28 -20.14 27.93
C ASP A 5 -28.82 -20.06 28.00
N ASP A 6 -29.45 -20.75 28.96
CA ASP A 6 -30.91 -20.71 29.16
C ASP A 6 -31.41 -19.31 29.53
N ARG A 7 -30.65 -18.57 30.35
CA ARG A 7 -30.97 -17.17 30.66
C ARG A 7 -30.91 -16.31 29.40
N ASN A 8 -29.87 -16.46 28.58
CA ASN A 8 -29.73 -15.74 27.32
C ASN A 8 -30.89 -16.03 26.35
N ARG A 9 -31.37 -17.29 26.28
CA ARG A 9 -32.56 -17.65 25.50
C ARG A 9 -33.83 -17.01 26.05
N LEU A 10 -34.02 -17.06 27.39
CA LEU A 10 -35.18 -16.50 28.06
C LEU A 10 -35.30 -14.99 27.83
N GLU A 11 -34.18 -14.26 27.89
CA GLU A 11 -34.13 -12.82 27.60
C GLU A 11 -34.64 -12.53 26.16
N VAL A 12 -34.21 -13.32 25.17
CA VAL A 12 -34.71 -13.16 23.78
C VAL A 12 -36.21 -13.39 23.70
N PHE A 13 -36.72 -14.47 24.30
CA PHE A 13 -38.16 -14.76 24.28
C PHE A 13 -38.99 -13.70 25.01
N GLN A 14 -38.49 -13.14 26.12
CA GLN A 14 -39.15 -12.06 26.84
C GLN A 14 -39.25 -10.77 26.02
N SER A 15 -38.29 -10.55 25.12
CA SER A 15 -38.30 -9.44 24.15
C SER A 15 -39.01 -9.77 22.84
N GLY A 16 -39.68 -10.92 22.74
CA GLY A 16 -40.46 -11.31 21.55
C GLY A 16 -39.63 -11.85 20.39
N GLY A 17 -38.36 -12.22 20.62
CA GLY A 17 -37.50 -12.82 19.61
C GLY A 17 -37.84 -14.28 19.31
N SER A 18 -37.33 -14.78 18.17
CA SER A 18 -37.56 -16.15 17.71
C SER A 18 -36.65 -17.16 18.41
N PRO A 19 -36.93 -18.48 18.33
CA PRO A 19 -36.01 -19.52 18.80
C PRO A 19 -34.61 -19.45 18.16
N GLU A 20 -34.54 -19.06 16.89
CA GLU A 20 -33.27 -18.87 16.18
C GLU A 20 -32.48 -17.69 16.76
N MET A 21 -33.13 -16.55 17.03
CA MET A 21 -32.51 -15.40 17.71
C MET A 21 -32.01 -15.77 19.12
N ALA A 22 -32.72 -16.67 19.80
CA ALA A 22 -32.32 -17.18 21.11
C ALA A 22 -30.98 -17.96 21.02
N GLU A 23 -30.80 -18.80 20.00
CA GLU A 23 -29.52 -19.47 19.78
C GLU A 23 -28.40 -18.51 19.34
N PHE A 24 -28.71 -17.53 18.48
CA PHE A 24 -27.76 -16.48 18.11
C PHE A 24 -27.30 -15.67 19.33
N ASN A 25 -28.18 -15.34 20.28
CA ASN A 25 -27.78 -14.67 21.52
C ASN A 25 -26.89 -15.55 22.42
N VAL A 26 -27.11 -16.86 22.43
CA VAL A 26 -26.25 -17.81 23.14
C VAL A 26 -24.86 -17.87 22.49
N GLU A 27 -24.81 -17.96 21.17
CA GLU A 27 -23.56 -17.97 20.40
C GLU A 27 -22.77 -16.66 20.60
N TYR A 28 -23.40 -15.52 20.39
CA TYR A 28 -22.84 -14.20 20.69
C TYR A 28 -22.29 -14.13 22.12
N GLY A 29 -23.06 -14.60 23.09
CA GLY A 29 -22.67 -14.60 24.50
C GLY A 29 -21.44 -15.46 24.81
N LYS A 30 -21.18 -16.50 24.02
CA LYS A 30 -19.97 -17.33 24.10
C LYS A 30 -18.77 -16.61 23.49
N ILE A 31 -18.91 -16.10 22.27
CA ILE A 31 -17.84 -15.35 21.59
C ILE A 31 -17.43 -14.12 22.41
N ALA A 32 -18.40 -13.33 22.89
CA ALA A 32 -18.14 -12.15 23.71
C ALA A 32 -17.52 -12.48 25.07
N LYS A 33 -17.76 -13.69 25.62
CA LYS A 33 -17.10 -14.15 26.84
C LYS A 33 -15.64 -14.49 26.59
N ASP A 34 -15.34 -15.14 25.47
CA ASP A 34 -14.01 -15.64 25.18
C ASP A 34 -13.07 -14.55 24.67
N PHE A 35 -13.57 -13.59 23.88
CA PHE A 35 -12.77 -12.53 23.26
C PHE A 35 -13.08 -11.10 23.76
N GLY A 36 -14.21 -10.89 24.44
CA GLY A 36 -14.71 -9.58 24.83
C GLY A 36 -15.64 -8.96 23.77
N SER A 37 -16.60 -8.13 24.21
CA SER A 37 -17.66 -7.57 23.36
C SER A 37 -17.18 -6.63 22.25
N ASN A 38 -15.97 -6.07 22.38
CA ASN A 38 -15.38 -5.14 21.40
C ASN A 38 -14.31 -5.80 20.51
N SER A 39 -14.13 -7.11 20.61
CA SER A 39 -13.16 -7.87 19.81
C SER A 39 -13.53 -7.93 18.33
N ALA A 40 -12.55 -8.24 17.48
CA ALA A 40 -12.76 -8.46 16.06
C ALA A 40 -13.76 -9.61 15.79
N GLU A 41 -13.74 -10.68 16.59
CA GLU A 41 -14.69 -11.80 16.49
C GLU A 41 -16.12 -11.36 16.71
N VAL A 42 -16.37 -10.61 17.78
CA VAL A 42 -17.71 -10.15 18.08
C VAL A 42 -18.19 -9.20 16.99
N LYS A 43 -17.33 -8.29 16.51
CA LYS A 43 -17.69 -7.38 15.42
C LYS A 43 -17.97 -8.12 14.11
N LEU A 44 -17.14 -9.09 13.74
CA LEU A 44 -17.34 -9.94 12.58
C LEU A 44 -18.65 -10.72 12.69
N TRP A 45 -18.88 -11.37 13.83
CA TRP A 45 -20.10 -12.15 14.06
C TRP A 45 -21.36 -11.29 13.92
N ARG A 46 -21.34 -10.06 14.43
CA ARG A 46 -22.46 -9.12 14.30
C ARG A 46 -22.74 -8.73 12.84
N LEU A 47 -21.69 -8.58 12.02
CA LEU A 47 -21.85 -8.31 10.58
C LEU A 47 -22.42 -9.51 9.83
N GLU A 48 -21.99 -10.73 10.18
CA GLU A 48 -22.47 -11.97 9.55
C GLU A 48 -23.90 -12.34 9.97
N HIS A 49 -24.35 -11.85 11.13
CA HIS A 49 -25.68 -12.08 11.69
C HIS A 49 -26.50 -10.78 11.74
N SER A 50 -26.60 -10.09 10.61
CA SER A 50 -27.23 -8.76 10.53
C SER A 50 -28.68 -8.75 11.02
N ASP A 51 -29.46 -9.81 10.75
CA ASP A 51 -30.87 -9.87 11.13
C ASP A 51 -31.04 -9.90 12.66
N PHE A 52 -30.25 -10.74 13.35
CA PHE A 52 -30.22 -10.76 14.81
C PHE A 52 -29.68 -9.44 15.37
N THR A 53 -28.60 -8.92 14.78
CA THR A 53 -27.98 -7.66 15.20
C THR A 53 -28.96 -6.50 15.11
N ASN A 54 -29.71 -6.38 14.01
CA ASN A 54 -30.73 -5.34 13.83
C ASN A 54 -31.87 -5.49 14.83
N TRP A 55 -32.36 -6.72 15.04
CA TRP A 55 -33.37 -6.98 16.06
C TRP A 55 -32.89 -6.61 17.46
N ALA A 56 -31.64 -6.89 17.80
CA ALA A 56 -31.05 -6.56 19.10
C ALA A 56 -30.83 -5.04 19.25
N ILE A 57 -30.50 -4.31 18.18
CA ILE A 57 -30.48 -2.84 18.16
C ILE A 57 -31.87 -2.29 18.50
N GLU A 58 -32.92 -2.79 17.85
CA GLU A 58 -34.29 -2.31 18.06
C GLU A 58 -34.86 -2.70 19.44
N SER A 59 -34.59 -3.93 19.88
CA SER A 59 -35.22 -4.52 21.07
C SER A 59 -34.46 -4.23 22.36
N TRP A 60 -33.14 -4.10 22.28
CA TRP A 60 -32.23 -3.99 23.43
C TRP A 60 -31.31 -2.75 23.37
N ASP A 61 -31.54 -1.84 22.44
CA ASP A 61 -30.76 -0.60 22.30
C ASP A 61 -29.25 -0.87 22.14
N TRP A 62 -28.90 -1.94 21.41
CA TRP A 62 -27.51 -2.20 21.04
C TRP A 62 -26.99 -1.07 20.14
N GLU A 63 -25.70 -0.76 20.27
CA GLU A 63 -25.02 0.17 19.38
C GLU A 63 -25.02 -0.35 17.93
N GLY A 64 -25.27 0.53 16.96
CA GLY A 64 -25.26 0.17 15.54
C GLY A 64 -23.89 -0.28 15.02
N THR A 65 -23.87 -0.94 13.86
CA THR A 65 -22.64 -1.40 13.19
C THR A 65 -22.16 -0.43 12.11
N GLY A 66 -22.68 0.78 12.04
CA GLY A 66 -22.37 1.75 10.98
C GLY A 66 -20.90 2.20 10.94
N GLU A 67 -20.20 2.13 12.08
CA GLU A 67 -18.77 2.45 12.19
C GLU A 67 -17.86 1.23 11.96
N TYR A 68 -18.42 0.06 11.69
CA TYR A 68 -17.64 -1.16 11.51
C TYR A 68 -16.94 -1.14 10.16
N LYS A 69 -15.69 -1.62 10.11
CA LYS A 69 -14.82 -1.56 8.93
C LYS A 69 -15.11 -2.64 7.87
N GLY A 70 -16.19 -3.41 8.03
CA GLY A 70 -16.58 -4.50 7.13
C GLY A 70 -16.03 -5.88 7.53
N ILE A 71 -16.52 -6.91 6.85
CA ILE A 71 -16.23 -8.33 7.15
C ILE A 71 -14.75 -8.65 6.93
N GLU A 72 -14.20 -8.29 5.77
CA GLU A 72 -12.81 -8.60 5.40
C GLU A 72 -11.81 -8.03 6.41
N TYR A 73 -12.00 -6.77 6.83
CA TYR A 73 -11.14 -6.13 7.82
C TYR A 73 -11.02 -6.94 9.11
N TYR A 74 -12.16 -7.38 9.68
CA TYR A 74 -12.12 -8.16 10.91
C TYR A 74 -11.62 -9.58 10.70
N GLN A 75 -11.87 -10.19 9.53
CA GLN A 75 -11.26 -11.47 9.17
C GLN A 75 -9.72 -11.37 9.14
N LEU A 76 -9.16 -10.29 8.57
CA LEU A 76 -7.72 -10.03 8.57
C LEU A 76 -7.17 -9.80 9.99
N GLN A 77 -7.88 -9.04 10.83
CA GLN A 77 -7.49 -8.84 12.23
C GLN A 77 -7.45 -10.15 13.03
N ILE A 78 -8.41 -11.04 12.80
CA ILE A 78 -8.46 -12.36 13.46
C ILE A 78 -7.33 -13.25 12.93
N LYS A 79 -7.17 -13.33 11.60
CA LYS A 79 -6.15 -14.13 10.90
C LYS A 79 -4.74 -13.82 11.43
N TRP A 80 -4.44 -12.54 11.64
CA TRP A 80 -3.09 -12.09 11.97
C TRP A 80 -2.87 -11.73 13.43
N ARG A 81 -3.81 -12.04 14.34
CA ARG A 81 -3.71 -11.63 15.75
C ARG A 81 -2.39 -12.03 16.40
N ASP A 82 -2.01 -13.30 16.28
CA ASP A 82 -0.82 -13.82 16.96
C ASP A 82 0.46 -13.21 16.35
N ILE A 83 0.50 -13.07 15.02
CA ILE A 83 1.64 -12.45 14.32
C ILE A 83 1.75 -10.95 14.61
N GLU A 84 0.64 -10.21 14.71
CA GLU A 84 0.66 -8.80 15.11
C GLU A 84 1.16 -8.65 16.55
N ALA A 85 0.79 -9.57 17.44
CA ALA A 85 1.32 -9.60 18.81
C ALA A 85 2.84 -9.84 18.83
N GLU A 86 3.35 -10.81 18.05
CA GLU A 86 4.79 -11.03 17.89
C GLU A 86 5.50 -9.79 17.31
N TYR A 87 4.94 -9.17 16.27
CA TYR A 87 5.47 -7.97 15.64
C TYR A 87 5.52 -6.77 16.60
N ALA A 88 4.52 -6.62 17.47
CA ALA A 88 4.44 -5.54 18.45
C ALA A 88 5.59 -5.56 19.47
N GLU A 89 6.08 -6.76 19.83
CA GLU A 89 7.18 -6.98 20.76
C GLU A 89 8.57 -6.72 20.12
N ILE A 90 8.66 -6.62 18.79
CA ILE A 90 9.93 -6.34 18.11
C ILE A 90 10.30 -4.87 18.29
N GLU A 91 11.48 -4.63 18.85
CA GLU A 91 12.09 -3.30 18.96
C GLU A 91 13.05 -3.03 17.79
N GLY A 92 13.07 -1.78 17.32
CA GLY A 92 14.00 -1.32 16.28
C GLY A 92 13.46 -1.45 14.85
N THR A 93 13.80 -0.47 14.01
CA THR A 93 13.30 -0.36 12.63
C THR A 93 13.81 -1.47 11.71
N GLU A 94 15.08 -1.86 11.86
CA GLU A 94 15.71 -2.90 11.03
C GLU A 94 15.07 -4.27 11.29
N ALA A 95 14.99 -4.69 12.56
CA ALA A 95 14.36 -5.97 12.94
C ALA A 95 12.89 -6.05 12.51
N ARG A 96 12.13 -4.95 12.59
CA ARG A 96 10.75 -4.89 12.08
C ARG A 96 10.69 -5.03 10.56
N THR A 97 11.64 -4.40 9.85
CA THR A 97 11.74 -4.52 8.39
C THR A 97 12.03 -5.96 7.98
N ASP A 98 12.99 -6.61 8.65
CA ASP A 98 13.35 -8.00 8.39
C ASP A 98 12.18 -8.95 8.69
N PHE A 99 11.45 -8.71 9.78
CA PHE A 99 10.27 -9.50 10.12
C PHE A 99 9.17 -9.37 9.04
N LEU A 100 8.88 -8.16 8.58
CA LEU A 100 7.90 -7.93 7.52
C LEU A 100 8.35 -8.51 6.17
N ALA A 101 9.65 -8.53 5.89
CA ALA A 101 10.20 -9.18 4.71
C ALA A 101 10.05 -10.71 4.78
N ALA A 102 10.21 -11.30 5.97
CA ALA A 102 9.99 -12.73 6.20
C ALA A 102 8.51 -13.13 6.22
N HIS A 103 7.60 -12.19 6.47
CA HIS A 103 6.16 -12.40 6.54
C HIS A 103 5.42 -11.50 5.54
N SER A 104 5.70 -11.66 4.24
CA SER A 104 5.14 -10.81 3.18
C SER A 104 3.61 -10.78 3.18
N ASP A 105 2.94 -11.92 3.40
CA ASP A 105 1.47 -11.98 3.41
C ASP A 105 0.88 -11.15 4.55
N PHE A 106 1.52 -11.19 5.73
CA PHE A 106 1.13 -10.38 6.88
C PHE A 106 1.39 -8.89 6.61
N ARG A 107 2.55 -8.53 6.05
CA ARG A 107 2.87 -7.15 5.66
C ARG A 107 1.81 -6.60 4.69
N ASP A 108 1.44 -7.39 3.69
CA ASP A 108 0.53 -6.99 2.64
C ASP A 108 -0.90 -6.82 3.18
N ASP A 109 -1.42 -7.81 3.93
CA ASP A 109 -2.73 -7.71 4.60
C ASP A 109 -2.78 -6.58 5.62
N ARG A 110 -1.67 -6.30 6.32
CA ARG A 110 -1.56 -5.15 7.21
C ARG A 110 -1.65 -3.82 6.45
N ASN A 111 -1.10 -3.76 5.24
CA ASN A 111 -1.27 -2.59 4.37
C ASN A 111 -2.70 -2.49 3.81
N ARG A 112 -3.39 -3.61 3.53
CA ARG A 112 -4.84 -3.62 3.19
C ARG A 112 -5.67 -3.00 4.31
N MET A 113 -5.46 -3.46 5.55
CA MET A 113 -6.16 -2.91 6.72
C MET A 113 -5.92 -1.40 6.90
N LYS A 114 -4.68 -0.92 6.69
CA LYS A 114 -4.39 0.52 6.73
C LYS A 114 -5.14 1.32 5.66
N ALA A 115 -5.25 0.77 4.44
CA ALA A 115 -6.02 1.40 3.37
C ALA A 115 -7.51 1.50 3.75
N MET A 116 -8.07 0.42 4.29
CA MET A 116 -9.46 0.39 4.80
C MET A 116 -9.67 1.37 5.97
N ASP A 117 -8.70 1.48 6.88
CA ASP A 117 -8.75 2.43 8.00
C ASP A 117 -8.76 3.89 7.53
N ALA A 118 -8.05 4.17 6.44
CA ALA A 118 -8.02 5.46 5.76
C ALA A 118 -9.21 5.70 4.82
N GLU A 119 -10.19 4.79 4.77
CA GLU A 119 -11.34 4.83 3.86
C GLU A 119 -10.93 4.94 2.39
N PHE A 120 -9.79 4.31 2.04
CA PHE A 120 -9.26 4.29 0.69
C PHE A 120 -10.19 3.49 -0.24
N PRO A 121 -10.36 3.90 -1.52
CA PRO A 121 -11.25 3.19 -2.43
C PRO A 121 -10.89 1.71 -2.56
N GLU A 122 -11.87 0.82 -2.40
CA GLU A 122 -11.68 -0.63 -2.40
C GLU A 122 -10.97 -1.13 -3.66
N THR A 123 -11.30 -0.56 -4.82
CA THR A 123 -10.69 -0.89 -6.11
C THR A 123 -9.21 -0.50 -6.23
N LEU A 124 -8.68 0.31 -5.30
CA LEU A 124 -7.30 0.78 -5.27
C LEU A 124 -6.53 0.25 -4.04
N ILE A 125 -7.10 -0.68 -3.27
CA ILE A 125 -6.42 -1.28 -2.11
C ILE A 125 -5.16 -2.06 -2.54
N GLU A 126 -5.21 -2.79 -3.65
CA GLU A 126 -4.02 -3.52 -4.13
C GLU A 126 -2.91 -2.57 -4.63
N ASP A 127 -3.29 -1.43 -5.21
CA ASP A 127 -2.34 -0.36 -5.56
C ASP A 127 -1.67 0.21 -4.29
N TRP A 128 -2.44 0.38 -3.20
CA TRP A 128 -1.89 0.76 -1.89
C TRP A 128 -0.90 -0.28 -1.36
N VAL A 129 -1.26 -1.56 -1.42
CA VAL A 129 -0.38 -2.65 -0.98
C VAL A 129 0.91 -2.63 -1.80
N GLY A 130 0.81 -2.60 -3.13
CA GLY A 130 1.96 -2.53 -4.02
C GLY A 130 2.83 -1.31 -3.76
N TRP A 131 2.23 -0.14 -3.56
CA TRP A 131 2.95 1.10 -3.24
C TRP A 131 3.82 0.95 -1.98
N TYR A 132 3.29 0.39 -0.89
CA TYR A 132 4.00 0.25 0.38
C TYR A 132 4.83 -1.04 0.53
N ALA A 133 4.66 -2.02 -0.35
CA ALA A 133 5.38 -3.29 -0.32
C ALA A 133 6.77 -3.21 -0.97
N GLU A 134 6.90 -2.39 -2.02
CA GLU A 134 8.12 -2.30 -2.81
C GLU A 134 9.00 -1.13 -2.36
N SER A 135 10.29 -1.41 -2.14
CA SER A 135 11.27 -0.34 -2.07
C SER A 135 11.59 0.13 -3.47
N ARG A 136 11.25 1.38 -3.77
CA ARG A 136 11.60 2.06 -5.01
C ARG A 136 12.67 3.11 -4.73
N SER A 137 13.52 3.34 -5.72
CA SER A 137 14.58 4.35 -5.67
C SER A 137 14.51 5.26 -6.89
N ASP A 138 15.22 6.38 -6.82
CA ASP A 138 15.30 7.36 -7.90
C ASP A 138 13.92 7.88 -8.36
N TYR A 139 13.57 7.63 -9.63
CA TYR A 139 12.33 8.08 -10.27
C TYR A 139 11.27 6.98 -10.37
N GLU A 140 11.52 5.76 -9.86
CA GLU A 140 10.56 4.65 -9.95
C GLU A 140 9.26 4.95 -9.21
N ASP A 141 9.32 5.66 -8.08
CA ASP A 141 8.13 6.18 -7.38
C ASP A 141 7.30 7.09 -8.29
N ASP A 142 7.95 8.02 -8.98
CA ASP A 142 7.25 8.98 -9.82
C ASP A 142 6.66 8.31 -11.07
N TRP A 143 7.37 7.36 -11.68
CA TRP A 143 6.85 6.60 -12.82
C TRP A 143 5.68 5.72 -12.45
N TRP A 144 5.76 5.03 -11.31
CA TRP A 144 4.65 4.23 -10.82
C TRP A 144 3.41 5.11 -10.61
N LEU A 145 3.56 6.30 -10.02
CA LEU A 145 2.43 7.22 -9.83
C LEU A 145 1.87 7.78 -11.15
N MET A 146 2.72 7.96 -12.17
CA MET A 146 2.28 8.34 -13.51
C MET A 146 1.50 7.21 -14.20
N GLU A 147 1.82 5.96 -13.90
CA GLU A 147 1.14 4.75 -14.39
C GLU A 147 -0.14 4.43 -13.59
N HIS A 148 -0.22 4.91 -12.33
CA HIS A 148 -1.35 4.74 -11.41
C HIS A 148 -1.99 6.10 -10.99
N PRO A 149 -2.54 6.88 -11.94
CA PRO A 149 -3.03 8.23 -11.66
C PRO A 149 -4.24 8.26 -10.70
N GLU A 150 -5.09 7.22 -10.72
CA GLU A 150 -6.25 7.13 -9.81
C GLU A 150 -5.81 6.95 -8.36
N PHE A 151 -4.78 6.14 -8.12
CA PHE A 151 -4.16 5.98 -6.80
C PHE A 151 -3.60 7.30 -6.28
N TYR A 152 -2.78 7.99 -7.10
CA TYR A 152 -2.20 9.28 -6.72
C TYR A 152 -3.29 10.31 -6.37
N LYS A 153 -4.36 10.38 -7.17
CA LYS A 153 -5.50 11.25 -6.91
C LYS A 153 -6.19 10.90 -5.59
N ALA A 154 -6.45 9.61 -5.32
CA ALA A 154 -7.09 9.18 -4.08
C ALA A 154 -6.26 9.54 -2.84
N MET A 155 -4.93 9.33 -2.89
CA MET A 155 -4.01 9.72 -1.82
C MET A 155 -4.07 11.23 -1.50
N TYR A 156 -4.18 12.06 -2.54
CA TYR A 156 -4.28 13.51 -2.38
C TYR A 156 -5.66 13.96 -1.90
N ASP A 157 -6.74 13.43 -2.49
CA ASP A 157 -8.12 13.77 -2.14
C ASP A 157 -8.44 13.42 -0.67
N LEU A 158 -7.87 12.33 -0.16
CA LEU A 158 -7.99 11.92 1.25
C LEU A 158 -7.03 12.68 2.19
N GLY A 159 -6.19 13.58 1.67
CA GLY A 159 -5.24 14.36 2.46
C GLY A 159 -4.09 13.55 3.06
N ILE A 160 -3.89 12.31 2.58
CA ILE A 160 -2.78 11.44 2.99
C ILE A 160 -1.47 12.02 2.46
N TRP A 161 -1.49 12.54 1.24
CA TRP A 161 -0.44 13.39 0.70
C TRP A 161 -0.91 14.84 0.62
N THR A 162 -0.12 15.73 1.20
CA THR A 162 -0.45 17.16 1.31
C THR A 162 0.20 18.00 0.22
N GLU A 163 1.26 17.51 -0.41
CA GLU A 163 2.01 18.24 -1.43
C GLU A 163 1.83 17.60 -2.80
N PRO A 164 1.40 18.36 -3.82
CA PRO A 164 1.29 17.82 -5.16
C PRO A 164 2.69 17.56 -5.74
N ARG A 165 2.87 16.40 -6.36
CA ARG A 165 4.10 16.03 -7.07
C ARG A 165 4.19 16.75 -8.42
N ASP A 166 5.37 17.26 -8.72
CA ASP A 166 5.69 17.91 -10.00
C ASP A 166 6.26 16.89 -10.99
N PHE A 167 5.37 16.18 -11.69
CA PHE A 167 5.74 15.21 -12.71
C PHE A 167 6.37 15.84 -13.96
N SER A 168 6.32 17.17 -14.13
CA SER A 168 6.89 17.85 -15.32
C SER A 168 8.41 17.74 -15.41
N LYS A 169 9.08 17.39 -14.30
CA LYS A 169 10.53 17.26 -14.20
C LYS A 169 11.00 15.80 -14.12
N VAL A 170 10.07 14.87 -14.23
CA VAL A 170 10.36 13.43 -14.20
C VAL A 170 10.80 13.03 -15.62
N PRO A 171 12.03 12.52 -15.80
CA PRO A 171 12.48 12.04 -17.11
C PRO A 171 11.69 10.79 -17.51
N THR A 172 11.74 10.37 -18.78
CA THR A 172 11.33 8.99 -19.10
C THR A 172 12.40 8.00 -18.60
N ARG A 173 12.07 6.71 -18.52
CA ARG A 173 13.04 5.67 -18.14
C ARG A 173 14.27 5.65 -19.06
N GLU A 174 14.07 5.87 -20.36
CA GLU A 174 15.15 5.96 -21.35
C GLU A 174 16.08 7.16 -21.08
N VAL A 175 15.50 8.34 -20.82
CA VAL A 175 16.27 9.55 -20.52
C VAL A 175 17.05 9.41 -19.21
N TRP A 176 16.45 8.80 -18.18
CA TRP A 176 17.15 8.51 -16.93
C TRP A 176 18.34 7.57 -17.13
N ASN A 177 18.16 6.52 -17.93
CA ASN A 177 19.24 5.60 -18.27
C ASN A 177 20.40 6.31 -19.00
N LEU A 178 20.11 7.23 -19.93
CA LEU A 178 21.13 8.06 -20.55
C LEU A 178 21.83 8.97 -19.53
N TYR A 179 21.10 9.51 -18.57
CA TYR A 179 21.68 10.33 -17.52
C TYR A 179 22.65 9.54 -16.63
N GLN A 180 22.34 8.29 -16.29
CA GLN A 180 23.25 7.40 -15.56
C GLN A 180 24.56 7.18 -16.32
N THR A 181 24.50 6.99 -17.64
CA THR A 181 25.70 6.95 -18.51
C THR A 181 26.47 8.26 -18.44
N TYR A 182 25.78 9.39 -18.62
CA TYR A 182 26.35 10.73 -18.58
C TYR A 182 27.08 11.03 -17.27
N LEU A 183 26.55 10.59 -16.12
CA LEU A 183 27.18 10.76 -14.82
C LEU A 183 28.53 10.04 -14.70
N GLY A 184 28.70 8.91 -15.41
CA GLY A 184 29.95 8.15 -15.46
C GLY A 184 31.03 8.74 -16.39
N LEU A 185 30.66 9.65 -17.31
CA LEU A 185 31.62 10.23 -18.26
C LEU A 185 32.54 11.26 -17.60
N PRO A 186 33.82 11.37 -18.06
CA PRO A 186 34.71 12.45 -17.65
C PRO A 186 34.12 13.83 -17.95
N SER A 187 34.35 14.78 -17.04
CA SER A 187 33.97 16.18 -17.25
C SER A 187 34.62 16.78 -18.51
N GLY A 188 33.95 17.73 -19.16
CA GLY A 188 34.45 18.42 -20.35
C GLY A 188 33.86 17.87 -21.64
N THR A 189 34.71 17.72 -22.67
CA THR A 189 34.33 17.33 -24.03
C THR A 189 33.49 16.05 -24.11
N PRO A 190 33.83 14.94 -23.42
CA PRO A 190 33.02 13.71 -23.51
C PRO A 190 31.55 13.90 -23.13
N ARG A 191 31.27 14.68 -22.08
CA ARG A 191 29.91 15.02 -21.66
C ARG A 191 29.19 15.95 -22.64
N TYR A 192 29.92 16.82 -23.35
CA TYR A 192 29.32 17.67 -24.38
C TYR A 192 28.95 16.85 -25.62
N ASP A 193 29.83 15.95 -26.07
CA ASP A 193 29.56 15.07 -27.20
C ASP A 193 28.38 14.15 -26.92
N PHE A 194 28.33 13.55 -25.71
CA PHE A 194 27.20 12.72 -25.30
C PHE A 194 25.87 13.49 -25.29
N ARG A 195 25.85 14.73 -24.77
CA ARG A 195 24.64 15.59 -24.83
C ARG A 195 24.28 15.98 -26.27
N ALA A 196 25.25 16.16 -27.15
CA ALA A 196 25.00 16.46 -28.56
C ALA A 196 24.37 15.26 -29.30
N LYS A 197 24.77 14.03 -28.95
CA LYS A 197 24.21 12.77 -29.45
C LYS A 197 22.79 12.47 -28.92
N HIS A 198 22.49 12.89 -27.69
CA HIS A 198 21.25 12.59 -26.97
C HIS A 198 20.43 13.86 -26.65
N PRO A 199 19.71 14.44 -27.64
CA PRO A 199 19.01 15.71 -27.48
C PRO A 199 17.89 15.68 -26.42
N GLU A 200 17.25 14.53 -26.21
CA GLU A 200 16.25 14.30 -25.16
C GLU A 200 16.86 14.42 -23.75
N LEU A 201 18.07 13.89 -23.56
CA LEU A 201 18.83 14.07 -22.33
C LEU A 201 19.22 15.53 -22.15
N ASP A 202 19.70 16.20 -23.20
CA ASP A 202 20.05 17.62 -23.13
C ASP A 202 18.84 18.49 -22.72
N ALA A 203 17.70 18.27 -23.35
CA ALA A 203 16.47 18.98 -23.07
C ALA A 203 16.03 18.79 -21.61
N TRP A 204 16.07 17.55 -21.10
CA TRP A 204 15.76 17.27 -19.71
C TRP A 204 16.78 17.87 -18.73
N LEU A 205 18.09 17.84 -19.03
CA LEU A 205 19.12 18.48 -18.20
C LEU A 205 18.93 20.00 -18.11
N VAL A 206 18.53 20.63 -19.22
CA VAL A 206 18.17 22.07 -19.26
C VAL A 206 16.95 22.33 -18.38
N LEU A 207 15.91 21.50 -18.50
CA LEU A 207 14.67 21.64 -17.74
C LEU A 207 14.85 21.41 -16.22
N LYS A 208 15.50 20.29 -15.85
CA LYS A 208 15.65 19.84 -14.46
C LYS A 208 16.73 20.61 -13.71
N PHE A 209 17.88 20.85 -14.34
CA PHE A 209 19.07 21.40 -13.67
C PHE A 209 19.46 22.80 -14.16
N GLY A 210 18.71 23.39 -15.11
CA GLY A 210 18.99 24.74 -15.61
C GLY A 210 20.26 24.83 -16.46
N TYR A 211 20.68 23.71 -17.07
CA TYR A 211 21.86 23.71 -17.94
C TYR A 211 21.65 24.61 -19.16
N LYS A 212 22.75 25.13 -19.72
CA LYS A 212 22.69 25.80 -21.03
C LYS A 212 22.49 24.74 -22.11
N PRO A 213 21.54 24.91 -23.05
CA PRO A 213 21.35 23.99 -24.17
C PRO A 213 22.66 23.76 -24.91
N ILE A 214 22.90 22.54 -25.37
CA ILE A 214 24.19 22.15 -25.96
C ILE A 214 24.50 22.92 -27.25
N LYS A 215 23.47 23.34 -28.01
CA LYS A 215 23.58 24.11 -29.28
C LYS A 215 24.61 23.48 -30.23
N GLU A 216 25.68 24.22 -30.54
CA GLU A 216 26.79 23.83 -31.44
C GLU A 216 28.02 23.31 -30.68
N ARG A 217 27.93 23.09 -29.35
CA ARG A 217 29.03 22.53 -28.57
C ARG A 217 29.01 21.01 -28.67
N GLY A 218 30.17 20.40 -28.88
CA GLY A 218 30.31 18.95 -29.02
C GLY A 218 30.02 18.44 -30.43
N GLU A 219 30.39 17.19 -30.66
CA GLU A 219 30.30 16.53 -31.97
C GLU A 219 29.22 15.44 -31.94
N LYS A 220 28.14 15.64 -32.74
CA LYS A 220 27.04 14.66 -32.85
C LYS A 220 27.47 13.32 -33.41
N GLU A 221 28.55 13.31 -34.20
CA GLU A 221 29.09 12.12 -34.87
C GLU A 221 30.37 11.63 -34.20
N ALA A 222 30.68 12.07 -32.99
CA ALA A 222 31.84 11.54 -32.26
C ALA A 222 31.71 10.02 -32.13
N GLU A 223 32.81 9.29 -32.25
CA GLU A 223 32.83 7.85 -31.98
C GLU A 223 32.35 7.57 -30.55
N PRO A 224 31.73 6.39 -30.29
CA PRO A 224 31.44 5.96 -28.94
C PRO A 224 32.69 6.02 -28.06
N THR A 225 32.58 6.58 -26.87
CA THR A 225 33.71 6.53 -25.93
C THR A 225 33.88 5.12 -25.38
N PRO A 226 35.09 4.70 -24.95
CA PRO A 226 35.27 3.39 -24.31
C PRO A 226 34.34 3.15 -23.10
N TRP A 227 33.86 4.22 -22.48
CA TRP A 227 32.91 4.18 -21.36
C TRP A 227 31.47 3.92 -21.81
N GLU A 228 31.07 4.49 -22.94
CA GLU A 228 29.78 4.23 -23.59
C GLU A 228 29.70 2.77 -24.03
N GLU A 229 30.73 2.28 -24.71
CA GLU A 229 30.82 0.88 -25.14
C GLU A 229 30.77 -0.09 -23.94
N ALA A 230 31.50 0.20 -22.86
CA ALA A 230 31.49 -0.62 -21.66
C ALA A 230 30.10 -0.68 -20.99
N GLN A 231 29.33 0.41 -21.04
CA GLN A 231 27.96 0.41 -20.52
C GLN A 231 26.98 -0.33 -21.43
N GLU A 232 27.11 -0.23 -22.75
CA GLU A 232 26.30 -1.02 -23.68
C GLU A 232 26.52 -2.52 -23.47
N VAL A 233 27.77 -2.94 -23.30
CA VAL A 233 28.10 -4.33 -22.97
C VAL A 233 27.46 -4.76 -21.66
N LYS A 234 27.50 -3.90 -20.62
CA LYS A 234 26.87 -4.21 -19.33
C LYS A 234 25.35 -4.33 -19.45
N ARG A 235 24.68 -3.40 -20.14
CA ARG A 235 23.23 -3.49 -20.42
C ARG A 235 22.89 -4.75 -21.20
N PHE A 236 23.69 -5.10 -22.20
CA PHE A 236 23.50 -6.31 -22.98
C PHE A 236 23.62 -7.57 -22.10
N GLN A 237 24.58 -7.61 -21.17
CA GLN A 237 24.73 -8.72 -20.23
C GLN A 237 23.55 -8.86 -19.25
N GLU A 238 22.91 -7.75 -18.87
CA GLU A 238 21.74 -7.76 -17.98
C GLU A 238 20.49 -8.35 -18.64
N LEU A 239 20.38 -8.31 -19.97
CA LEU A 239 19.27 -8.94 -20.71
C LEU A 239 19.26 -10.48 -20.68
N PHE A 240 20.34 -11.12 -20.24
CA PHE A 240 20.49 -12.58 -20.19
C PHE A 240 20.54 -13.15 -18.77
N LYS A 241 20.15 -12.35 -17.77
CA LYS A 241 19.98 -12.79 -16.38
C LYS A 241 18.50 -12.89 -16.05
#